data_AF-A0A3M2RZ50-F1
#
_entry.id   AF-A0A3M2RZ50-F1
#
_cell.length_a   1.000
_cell.length_b   1.000
_cell.length_c   1.000
_cell.angle_alpha   90.00
_cell.angle_beta   90.00
_cell.angle_gamma   90.00
#
_symmetry.space_group_name_H-M   'P 1'
#
loop_
_entity.id
_entity.type
_entity.pdbx_description
1 polymer ?
#
loop_
_entity_poly.entity_id
_entity_poly.type
_entity_poly.pdbx_seq_one_letter_code
_entity_poly.pdbx_strand_id
1 'polypeptide(L)'
;MGFSFVYCVVCGCPFDIPPRDEVFDEEHNWASEDPLEDETKQWLCRIRLIGATSSLEKFTTPPFRMPRNESTTPGLFISDLADWSITEGLYFRLGGSSYRVLSSAKDTEDILFPLHDGCLTILEHVLTWRARLSPEGGSPPSLMDVYKALCAQFACNVQEKRRIAKESGFYGSTDYMEYGLEFDHGYYGAREFWASEGWEPTKTNEWYCNDPINVQHLSEFVSTLLAEKPSTAGHEDYARAKTSFEPNLKAPLRPSLDSLPREILDLVASFLPTQSTLRLRVCSKTLMSHIALDQQFWRRQLLDGCVAPHIWDLSDVDRYSKSLVTAADKTLGHHDWEGLVRKLAQRDRIIKEDESMPPPPWGLRNRCRIWALATRLVTYSDS
;
A
#
# COMPACT_ATOMS: atom_id res chain seq x y z
N MET A 1 11.09 -24.41 24.62
CA MET A 1 11.30 -22.95 24.62
C MET A 1 10.31 -22.39 23.62
N GLY A 2 9.36 -21.57 24.07
CA GLY A 2 8.21 -21.15 23.27
C GLY A 2 8.54 -19.89 22.50
N PHE A 3 8.75 -20.03 21.19
CA PHE A 3 8.82 -18.91 20.26
C PHE A 3 7.43 -18.24 20.21
N SER A 4 7.35 -16.93 20.35
CA SER A 4 6.08 -16.20 20.27
C SER A 4 5.83 -15.73 18.85
N PHE A 5 4.79 -16.27 18.23
CA PHE A 5 4.53 -16.19 16.80
C PHE A 5 3.58 -15.04 16.41
N VAL A 6 3.43 -13.96 17.18
CA VAL A 6 2.43 -12.93 16.80
C VAL A 6 2.92 -12.09 15.63
N TYR A 7 2.11 -12.06 14.56
CA TYR A 7 2.39 -11.32 13.33
C TYR A 7 1.41 -10.16 13.14
N CYS A 8 1.90 -9.09 12.53
CA CYS A 8 1.04 -8.02 12.03
C CYS A 8 0.03 -8.58 11.03
N VAL A 9 -1.25 -8.30 11.25
CA VAL A 9 -2.36 -8.85 10.43
C VAL A 9 -2.40 -8.30 9.01
N VAL A 10 -1.57 -7.28 8.71
CA VAL A 10 -1.48 -6.65 7.38
C VAL A 10 -0.21 -7.09 6.67
N CYS A 11 0.97 -6.82 7.24
CA CYS A 11 2.24 -7.10 6.56
C CYS A 11 2.82 -8.49 6.85
N GLY A 12 2.33 -9.20 7.87
CA GLY A 12 2.82 -10.51 8.29
C GLY A 12 4.23 -10.50 8.88
N CYS A 13 4.82 -9.34 9.16
CA CYS A 13 6.08 -9.27 9.92
C CYS A 13 5.79 -9.57 11.40
N PRO A 14 6.70 -10.25 12.12
CA PRO A 14 6.54 -10.52 13.53
C PRO A 14 6.75 -9.27 14.37
N PHE A 15 6.20 -9.27 15.59
CA PHE A 15 6.49 -8.25 16.60
C PHE A 15 7.71 -8.59 17.46
N ASP A 16 8.19 -9.83 17.39
CA ASP A 16 9.44 -10.26 18.00
C ASP A 16 10.59 -10.03 17.03
N ILE A 17 11.28 -8.92 17.20
CA ILE A 17 12.59 -8.74 16.59
C ILE A 17 13.57 -8.86 17.75
N PRO A 18 14.19 -10.03 17.95
CA PRO A 18 15.00 -10.27 19.12
C PRO A 18 16.17 -9.26 19.16
N PRO A 19 16.39 -8.55 20.28
CA PRO A 19 17.63 -7.82 20.48
C PRO A 19 18.79 -8.80 20.58
N ARG A 20 20.01 -8.31 20.35
CA ARG A 20 21.24 -9.04 20.06
C ARG A 20 21.73 -10.05 21.12
N ASP A 21 21.09 -10.19 22.28
CA ASP A 21 21.73 -10.80 23.45
C ASP A 21 21.35 -12.27 23.75
N GLU A 22 22.41 -13.09 23.61
CA GLU A 22 22.87 -14.22 24.44
C GLU A 22 22.49 -15.68 24.12
N VAL A 23 21.57 -16.01 23.20
CA VAL A 23 21.19 -17.44 23.00
C VAL A 23 21.33 -17.97 21.58
N PHE A 24 21.54 -17.11 20.58
CA PHE A 24 21.70 -17.55 19.19
C PHE A 24 23.15 -17.37 18.74
N ASP A 25 23.77 -18.47 18.33
CA ASP A 25 25.13 -18.52 17.78
C ASP A 25 25.33 -17.42 16.72
N GLU A 26 26.53 -16.83 16.71
CA GLU A 26 26.96 -15.71 15.85
C GLU A 26 26.69 -15.91 14.34
N GLU A 27 26.40 -17.15 13.92
CA GLU A 27 26.17 -17.55 12.53
C GLU A 27 24.73 -17.30 12.03
N HIS A 28 23.75 -17.08 12.91
CA HIS A 28 22.32 -16.84 12.57
C HIS A 28 21.83 -15.43 12.91
N ASN A 29 22.76 -14.51 13.20
CA ASN A 29 22.47 -13.18 13.74
C ASN A 29 22.18 -12.15 12.62
N TRP A 30 21.06 -12.30 11.93
CA TRP A 30 20.57 -11.32 10.93
C TRP A 30 19.96 -10.06 11.58
N ALA A 31 19.76 -10.07 12.89
CA ALA A 31 19.65 -8.85 13.70
C ALA A 31 21.05 -8.22 13.86
N SER A 32 21.68 -7.88 12.73
CA SER A 32 22.84 -7.00 12.78
C SER A 32 22.33 -5.62 13.21
N GLU A 33 22.74 -5.21 14.41
CA GLU A 33 22.36 -3.97 15.09
C GLU A 33 20.94 -4.04 15.70
N ASP A 34 20.78 -3.45 16.89
CA ASP A 34 19.47 -3.34 17.54
C ASP A 34 18.47 -2.80 16.49
N PRO A 35 17.25 -3.34 16.31
CA PRO A 35 16.26 -2.76 15.40
C PRO A 35 15.96 -1.29 15.71
N LEU A 36 16.27 -0.85 16.94
CA LEU A 36 16.26 0.55 17.35
C LEU A 36 17.45 1.36 16.79
N GLU A 37 18.56 0.74 16.44
CA GLU A 37 19.73 1.35 15.79
C GLU A 37 19.56 1.42 14.26
N ASP A 38 18.92 0.42 13.62
CA ASP A 38 18.64 0.44 12.18
C ASP A 38 17.35 1.24 11.87
N GLU A 39 17.51 2.49 11.43
CA GLU A 39 16.41 3.38 11.04
C GLU A 39 15.46 2.75 10.00
N THR A 40 15.94 1.82 9.17
CA THR A 40 15.09 1.15 8.16
C THR A 40 14.15 0.11 8.77
N LYS A 41 14.34 -0.28 10.03
CA LYS A 41 13.55 -1.32 10.71
C LYS A 41 12.78 -0.83 11.93
N GLN A 42 13.11 0.35 12.47
CA GLN A 42 12.43 0.97 13.62
C GLN A 42 10.90 1.02 13.51
N TRP A 43 10.35 1.12 12.29
CA TRP A 43 8.91 1.13 12.05
C TRP A 43 8.20 -0.14 12.55
N LEU A 44 8.89 -1.28 12.63
CA LEU A 44 8.34 -2.55 13.13
C LEU A 44 8.12 -2.53 14.65
N CYS A 45 8.85 -1.68 15.39
CA CYS A 45 8.63 -1.51 16.83
C CYS A 45 7.40 -0.64 17.14
N ARG A 46 6.81 0.01 16.13
CA ARG A 46 5.65 0.89 16.31
C ARG A 46 4.36 0.08 16.13
N ILE A 47 3.84 -0.44 17.23
CA ILE A 47 2.70 -1.36 17.24
C ILE A 47 1.42 -0.61 17.62
N ARG A 48 0.31 -0.94 16.97
CA ARG A 48 -1.05 -0.53 17.35
C ARG A 48 -2.00 -1.72 17.36
N LEU A 49 -3.09 -1.54 18.09
CA LEU A 49 -4.21 -2.47 18.15
C LEU A 49 -5.43 -1.84 17.47
N ILE A 50 -6.10 -2.60 16.61
CA ILE A 50 -7.38 -2.24 15.99
C ILE A 50 -8.47 -3.23 16.41
N GLY A 51 -9.64 -2.73 16.78
CA GLY A 51 -10.75 -3.56 17.24
C GLY A 51 -12.06 -2.80 17.32
N ALA A 52 -13.16 -3.45 17.69
CA ALA A 52 -14.35 -2.75 18.15
C ALA A 52 -14.11 -2.15 19.54
N THR A 53 -14.75 -1.03 19.87
CA THR A 53 -14.67 -0.47 21.23
C THR A 53 -15.18 -1.46 22.29
N SER A 54 -16.17 -2.29 21.94
CA SER A 54 -16.72 -3.38 22.77
C SER A 54 -15.74 -4.52 23.03
N SER A 55 -14.64 -4.63 22.26
CA SER A 55 -13.59 -5.62 22.47
C SER A 55 -12.76 -5.36 23.72
N LEU A 56 -12.59 -4.08 24.10
CA LEU A 56 -11.57 -3.67 25.07
C LEU A 56 -11.81 -4.23 26.48
N GLU A 57 -13.04 -4.15 26.96
CA GLU A 57 -13.41 -4.69 28.28
C GLU A 57 -13.28 -6.22 28.35
N LYS A 58 -13.42 -6.91 27.21
CA LYS A 58 -13.47 -8.38 27.14
C LYS A 58 -12.09 -9.01 27.06
N PHE A 59 -11.15 -8.33 26.41
CA PHE A 59 -9.80 -8.85 26.19
C PHE A 59 -8.76 -8.28 27.15
N THR A 60 -9.16 -7.41 28.08
CA THR A 60 -8.26 -6.82 29.07
C THR A 60 -8.06 -7.72 30.30
N THR A 61 -6.88 -7.67 30.90
CA THR A 61 -6.67 -8.20 32.26
C THR A 61 -7.09 -7.17 33.30
N PRO A 62 -7.78 -7.56 34.38
CA PRO A 62 -8.09 -6.63 35.47
C PRO A 62 -6.81 -6.07 36.12
N PRO A 63 -6.78 -4.79 36.53
CA PRO A 63 -7.86 -3.81 36.46
C PRO A 63 -7.99 -3.18 35.07
N PHE A 64 -9.24 -3.04 34.60
CA PHE A 64 -9.53 -2.39 33.33
C PHE A 64 -9.30 -0.88 33.43
N ARG A 65 -8.52 -0.34 32.49
CA ARG A 65 -8.41 1.09 32.23
C ARG A 65 -8.64 1.32 30.74
N MET A 66 -9.69 2.08 30.41
CA MET A 66 -10.00 2.41 29.03
C MET A 66 -8.82 3.17 28.41
N PRO A 67 -8.16 2.62 27.37
CA PRO A 67 -7.05 3.28 26.73
C PRO A 67 -7.55 4.42 25.84
N ARG A 68 -6.65 5.34 25.47
CA ARG A 68 -6.97 6.40 24.52
C ARG A 68 -7.31 5.77 23.16
N ASN A 69 -8.42 6.19 22.58
CA ASN A 69 -8.83 5.81 21.23
C ASN A 69 -8.42 6.93 20.25
N GLU A 70 -7.55 6.60 19.30
CA GLU A 70 -7.13 7.51 18.23
C GLU A 70 -8.09 7.47 17.02
N SER A 71 -9.04 6.53 16.99
CA SER A 71 -10.00 6.45 15.89
C SER A 71 -11.07 7.53 15.97
N THR A 72 -11.33 8.17 14.83
CA THR A 72 -12.49 9.06 14.63
C THR A 72 -13.70 8.31 14.07
N THR A 73 -13.56 7.03 13.74
CA THR A 73 -14.63 6.21 13.17
C THR A 73 -15.53 5.66 14.28
N PRO A 74 -16.86 5.89 14.25
CA PRO A 74 -17.77 5.41 15.28
C PRO A 74 -17.69 3.90 15.51
N GLY A 75 -17.55 3.48 16.76
CA GLY A 75 -17.49 2.07 17.17
C GLY A 75 -16.15 1.37 16.90
N LEU A 76 -15.23 2.02 16.16
CA LEU A 76 -13.88 1.51 15.93
C LEU A 76 -12.95 2.01 17.03
N PHE A 77 -12.06 1.14 17.46
CA PHE A 77 -10.96 1.43 18.34
C PHE A 77 -9.64 1.31 17.59
N ILE A 78 -8.80 2.33 17.71
CA ILE A 78 -7.39 2.32 17.32
C ILE A 78 -6.61 2.78 18.55
N SER A 79 -5.70 1.95 19.04
CA SER A 79 -4.89 2.31 20.21
C SER A 79 -3.87 3.40 19.88
N ASP A 80 -3.37 4.06 20.93
CA ASP A 80 -2.02 4.64 20.90
C ASP A 80 -0.96 3.54 20.68
N LEU A 81 0.33 3.90 20.63
CA LEU A 81 1.40 2.90 20.54
C LEU A 81 1.30 1.91 21.70
N ALA A 82 1.33 0.63 21.35
CA ALA A 82 1.32 -0.49 22.28
C ALA A 82 2.73 -1.07 22.43
N ASP A 83 3.04 -1.55 23.62
CA ASP A 83 4.27 -2.29 23.87
C ASP A 83 3.98 -3.79 23.82
N TRP A 84 4.97 -4.58 23.44
CA TRP A 84 4.88 -6.02 23.43
C TRP A 84 6.24 -6.65 23.72
N SER A 85 6.26 -7.81 24.37
CA SER A 85 7.47 -8.64 24.47
C SER A 85 7.14 -10.11 24.30
N ILE A 86 8.12 -10.90 23.84
CA ILE A 86 8.02 -12.35 23.63
C ILE A 86 7.40 -13.10 24.83
N THR A 87 7.74 -12.69 26.06
CA THR A 87 7.22 -13.32 27.29
C THR A 87 5.70 -13.16 27.48
N GLU A 88 5.05 -12.28 26.73
CA GLU A 88 3.63 -11.96 26.87
C GLU A 88 2.74 -12.77 25.92
N GLY A 89 3.33 -13.48 24.96
CA GLY A 89 2.58 -14.26 23.97
C GLY A 89 1.53 -13.42 23.24
N LEU A 90 0.25 -13.70 23.48
CA LEU A 90 -0.88 -13.00 22.86
C LEU A 90 -1.29 -11.69 23.54
N TYR A 91 -0.57 -11.23 24.57
CA TYR A 91 -0.93 -10.04 25.31
C TYR A 91 -0.06 -8.84 24.92
N PHE A 92 -0.70 -7.71 24.63
CA PHE A 92 -0.06 -6.43 24.33
C PHE A 92 -0.33 -5.44 25.46
N ARG A 93 0.67 -4.65 25.85
CA ARG A 93 0.53 -3.63 26.90
C ARG A 93 0.07 -2.31 26.30
N LEU A 94 -0.95 -1.72 26.93
CA LEU A 94 -1.49 -0.43 26.53
C LEU A 94 -2.10 0.27 27.75
N GLY A 95 -1.71 1.53 28.00
CA GLY A 95 -2.30 2.32 29.08
C GLY A 95 -2.15 1.71 30.49
N GLY A 96 -1.14 0.84 30.70
CA GLY A 96 -0.91 0.13 31.95
C GLY A 96 -1.76 -1.13 32.17
N SER A 97 -2.51 -1.58 31.15
CA SER A 97 -3.24 -2.84 31.14
C SER A 97 -2.72 -3.77 30.03
N SER A 98 -3.02 -5.07 30.12
CA SER A 98 -2.67 -6.05 29.08
C SER A 98 -3.91 -6.45 28.29
N TYR A 99 -3.80 -6.52 26.98
CA TYR A 99 -4.89 -6.84 26.06
C TYR A 99 -4.56 -8.06 25.22
N ARG A 100 -5.43 -9.06 25.27
CA ARG A 100 -5.31 -10.26 24.45
C ARG A 100 -5.71 -9.95 23.01
N VAL A 101 -4.87 -10.31 22.05
CA VAL A 101 -5.17 -10.18 20.62
C VAL A 101 -5.50 -11.52 19.97
N LEU A 102 -6.02 -11.49 18.74
CA LEU A 102 -6.30 -12.67 17.91
C LEU A 102 -7.12 -13.74 18.64
N SER A 103 -8.04 -13.27 19.47
CA SER A 103 -8.95 -14.10 20.26
C SER A 103 -10.37 -13.59 20.04
N SER A 104 -11.31 -14.52 19.88
CA SER A 104 -12.74 -14.21 19.85
C SER A 104 -13.35 -14.68 21.17
N ALA A 105 -14.14 -13.82 21.80
CA ALA A 105 -14.97 -14.22 22.92
C ALA A 105 -16.19 -14.98 22.39
N LYS A 106 -16.66 -16.01 23.09
CA LYS A 106 -17.79 -16.85 22.65
C LYS A 106 -19.07 -16.05 22.33
N ASP A 107 -19.19 -14.86 22.90
CA ASP A 107 -20.39 -14.03 22.86
C ASP A 107 -20.22 -12.80 21.95
N THR A 108 -19.05 -12.63 21.31
CA THR A 108 -18.81 -11.57 20.33
C THR A 108 -17.93 -12.01 19.17
N GLU A 109 -18.37 -11.66 17.97
CA GLU A 109 -17.56 -11.70 16.75
C GLU A 109 -16.43 -10.65 16.76
N ASP A 110 -16.39 -9.82 17.80
CA ASP A 110 -15.36 -8.83 18.06
C ASP A 110 -13.99 -9.47 18.34
N ILE A 111 -12.95 -8.92 17.70
CA ILE A 111 -11.57 -9.35 17.82
C ILE A 111 -10.68 -8.12 17.97
N LEU A 112 -9.56 -8.25 18.68
CA LEU A 112 -8.52 -7.23 18.72
C LEU A 112 -7.33 -7.72 17.87
N PHE A 113 -6.93 -6.92 16.90
CA PHE A 113 -5.89 -7.25 15.93
C PHE A 113 -4.65 -6.38 16.13
N PRO A 114 -3.45 -6.96 16.17
CA PRO A 114 -2.20 -6.20 16.22
C PRO A 114 -1.72 -5.87 14.80
N LEU A 115 -1.23 -4.65 14.61
CA LEU A 115 -0.59 -4.22 13.37
C LEU A 115 0.50 -3.17 13.62
N HIS A 116 1.38 -2.97 12.64
CA HIS A 116 2.33 -1.86 12.67
C HIS A 116 1.64 -0.52 12.32
N ASP A 117 2.06 0.56 12.95
CA ASP A 117 1.65 1.94 12.69
C ASP A 117 1.78 2.28 11.20
N GLY A 118 2.89 1.88 10.56
CA GLY A 118 3.09 2.05 9.12
C GLY A 118 2.07 1.27 8.26
N CYS A 119 1.61 0.10 8.70
CA CYS A 119 0.56 -0.62 7.99
C CYS A 119 -0.78 0.13 8.06
N LEU A 120 -1.08 0.78 9.18
CA LEU A 120 -2.27 1.62 9.33
C LEU A 120 -2.21 2.83 8.39
N THR A 121 -1.07 3.53 8.36
CA THR A 121 -0.85 4.66 7.44
C THR A 121 -1.06 4.25 5.98
N ILE A 122 -0.56 3.08 5.57
CA ILE A 122 -0.77 2.57 4.20
C ILE A 122 -2.24 2.25 3.94
N LEU A 123 -2.95 1.64 4.90
CA LEU A 123 -4.39 1.41 4.79
C LEU A 123 -5.16 2.71 4.60
N GLU A 124 -4.84 3.76 5.35
CA GLU A 124 -5.46 5.09 5.23
C GLU A 124 -5.20 5.73 3.86
N HIS A 125 -3.99 5.60 3.31
CA HIS A 125 -3.69 6.04 1.95
C HIS A 125 -4.48 5.25 0.89
N VAL A 126 -4.62 3.93 1.05
CA VAL A 126 -5.43 3.09 0.16
C VAL A 126 -6.90 3.49 0.21
N LEU A 127 -7.45 3.71 1.40
CA LEU A 127 -8.84 4.15 1.59
C LEU A 127 -9.07 5.53 0.97
N THR A 128 -8.16 6.48 1.19
CA THR A 128 -8.21 7.82 0.58
C THR A 128 -8.17 7.73 -0.94
N TRP A 129 -7.29 6.90 -1.49
CA TRP A 129 -7.22 6.68 -2.93
C TRP A 129 -8.53 6.06 -3.47
N ARG A 130 -9.07 5.03 -2.80
CA ARG A 130 -10.34 4.39 -3.18
C ARG A 130 -11.52 5.36 -3.13
N ALA A 131 -11.59 6.21 -2.12
CA ALA A 131 -12.62 7.24 -2.01
C ALA A 131 -12.62 8.19 -3.23
N ARG A 132 -11.43 8.55 -3.76
CA ARG A 132 -11.30 9.38 -4.98
C ARG A 132 -11.79 8.67 -6.25
N LEU A 133 -11.77 7.34 -6.28
CA LEU A 133 -12.24 6.55 -7.43
C LEU A 133 -13.71 6.19 -7.35
N SER A 134 -14.34 6.40 -6.19
CA SER A 134 -15.73 5.98 -5.95
C SER A 134 -16.69 6.80 -6.80
N PRO A 135 -17.65 6.18 -7.49
CA PRO A 135 -18.65 6.91 -8.28
C PRO A 135 -19.53 7.77 -7.37
N GLU A 136 -20.04 8.87 -7.93
CA GLU A 136 -20.97 9.78 -7.22
C GLU A 136 -22.17 8.98 -6.68
N GLY A 137 -22.30 8.90 -5.35
CA GLY A 137 -23.41 8.23 -4.66
C GLY A 137 -23.04 6.97 -3.86
N GLY A 138 -21.83 6.43 -4.03
CA GLY A 138 -21.32 5.36 -3.16
C GLY A 138 -20.76 5.92 -1.85
N SER A 139 -21.00 5.23 -0.73
CA SER A 139 -20.24 5.53 0.50
C SER A 139 -18.81 5.02 0.30
N PRO A 140 -17.77 5.84 0.51
CA PRO A 140 -16.40 5.38 0.38
C PRO A 140 -16.10 4.33 1.45
N PRO A 141 -15.21 3.35 1.16
CA PRO A 141 -14.81 2.38 2.17
C PRO A 141 -14.13 3.08 3.34
N SER A 142 -14.32 2.55 4.54
CA SER A 142 -13.80 3.08 5.80
C SER A 142 -12.89 2.07 6.51
N LEU A 143 -12.17 2.53 7.55
CA LEU A 143 -11.40 1.63 8.41
C LEU A 143 -12.28 0.61 9.13
N MET A 144 -13.56 0.91 9.37
CA MET A 144 -14.51 -0.05 9.92
C MET A 144 -14.76 -1.21 8.94
N ASP A 145 -14.79 -0.92 7.64
CA ASP A 145 -14.98 -1.93 6.60
C ASP A 145 -13.75 -2.85 6.50
N VAL A 146 -12.54 -2.28 6.64
CA VAL A 146 -11.29 -3.05 6.80
C VAL A 146 -11.35 -3.94 8.04
N TYR A 147 -11.76 -3.39 9.20
CA TYR A 147 -11.87 -4.17 10.44
C TYR A 147 -12.84 -5.36 10.30
N LYS A 148 -14.00 -5.15 9.67
CA LYS A 148 -14.95 -6.23 9.37
C LYS A 148 -14.34 -7.29 8.45
N ALA A 149 -13.60 -6.89 7.42
CA ALA A 149 -12.90 -7.82 6.55
C ALA A 149 -11.85 -8.65 7.32
N LEU A 150 -11.12 -8.05 8.25
CA LEU A 150 -10.19 -8.77 9.14
C LEU A 150 -10.94 -9.79 10.03
N CYS A 151 -12.09 -9.41 10.59
CA CYS A 151 -12.92 -10.31 11.38
C CYS A 151 -13.43 -11.50 10.55
N ALA A 152 -13.92 -11.24 9.34
CA ALA A 152 -14.37 -12.26 8.41
C ALA A 152 -13.23 -13.23 8.05
N GLN A 153 -12.05 -12.70 7.71
CA GLN A 153 -10.88 -13.53 7.41
C GLN A 153 -10.45 -14.36 8.62
N PHE A 154 -10.46 -13.79 9.83
CA PHE A 154 -10.17 -14.54 11.04
C PHE A 154 -11.16 -15.70 11.25
N ALA A 155 -12.46 -15.45 11.04
CA ALA A 155 -13.48 -16.48 11.14
C ALA A 155 -13.26 -17.61 10.12
N CYS A 156 -12.94 -17.28 8.86
CA CYS A 156 -12.58 -18.26 7.83
C CYS A 156 -11.36 -19.09 8.27
N ASN A 157 -10.30 -18.45 8.76
CA ASN A 157 -9.09 -19.13 9.20
C ASN A 157 -9.37 -20.07 10.39
N VAL A 158 -10.21 -19.66 11.35
CA VAL A 158 -10.63 -20.52 12.48
C VAL A 158 -11.43 -21.72 12.01
N GLN A 159 -12.33 -21.56 11.03
CA GLN A 159 -13.09 -22.68 10.47
C GLN A 159 -12.18 -23.67 9.75
N GLU A 160 -11.24 -23.16 8.96
CA GLU A 160 -10.29 -23.99 8.21
C GLU A 160 -9.37 -24.77 9.15
N LYS A 161 -8.87 -24.14 10.22
CA LYS A 161 -8.12 -24.86 11.28
C LYS A 161 -8.90 -26.01 11.88
N ARG A 162 -10.18 -25.77 12.20
CA ARG A 162 -11.06 -26.81 12.77
C ARG A 162 -11.28 -27.96 11.78
N ARG A 163 -11.40 -27.65 10.49
CA ARG A 163 -11.49 -28.65 9.42
C ARG A 163 -10.23 -29.51 9.37
N ILE A 164 -9.05 -28.88 9.29
CA ILE A 164 -7.76 -29.57 9.25
C ILE A 164 -7.53 -30.42 10.50
N ALA A 165 -7.78 -29.89 11.71
CA ALA A 165 -7.61 -30.63 12.96
C ALA A 165 -8.53 -31.87 13.03
N LYS A 166 -9.74 -31.78 12.50
CA LYS A 166 -10.68 -32.91 12.41
C LYS A 166 -10.19 -33.97 11.43
N GLU A 167 -9.62 -33.57 10.30
CA GLU A 167 -9.12 -34.48 9.26
C GLU A 167 -7.80 -35.16 9.62
N SER A 168 -6.89 -34.43 10.28
CA SER A 168 -5.58 -34.94 10.67
C SER A 168 -5.61 -35.84 11.91
N GLY A 169 -6.74 -35.88 12.64
CA GLY A 169 -6.87 -36.59 13.91
C GLY A 169 -5.99 -36.01 15.03
N PHE A 170 -5.31 -34.89 14.77
CA PHE A 170 -4.44 -34.22 15.72
C PHE A 170 -5.20 -33.06 16.37
N TYR A 171 -5.57 -33.25 17.64
CA TYR A 171 -6.16 -32.22 18.50
C TYR A 171 -5.10 -31.34 19.18
N GLY A 172 -3.81 -31.52 18.83
CA GLY A 172 -2.76 -30.60 19.25
C GLY A 172 -2.85 -29.27 18.51
N SER A 173 -2.40 -28.21 19.19
CA SER A 173 -2.11 -26.87 18.69
C SER A 173 -1.70 -26.93 17.20
N THR A 174 -2.58 -26.50 16.29
CA THR A 174 -2.19 -26.30 14.89
C THR A 174 -1.48 -24.95 14.81
N ASP A 175 -0.30 -24.88 15.46
CA ASP A 175 0.55 -23.70 15.65
C ASP A 175 0.81 -22.94 14.34
N TYR A 176 0.76 -23.64 13.20
CA TYR A 176 0.95 -23.12 11.85
C TYR A 176 -0.01 -22.01 11.42
N MET A 177 -1.08 -21.71 12.16
CA MET A 177 -1.93 -20.56 11.86
C MET A 177 -2.20 -19.66 13.09
N GLU A 178 -1.62 -19.95 14.25
CA GLU A 178 -2.18 -19.52 15.55
C GLU A 178 -2.11 -18.02 15.85
N TYR A 179 -1.34 -17.25 15.09
CA TYR A 179 -0.93 -15.92 15.55
C TYR A 179 -0.84 -14.88 14.42
N GLY A 180 -1.57 -15.09 13.32
CA GLY A 180 -1.71 -14.15 12.20
C GLY A 180 -2.94 -14.42 11.33
N LEU A 181 -3.09 -13.67 10.23
CA LEU A 181 -4.10 -13.93 9.21
C LEU A 181 -3.47 -14.55 7.97
N GLU A 182 -4.17 -15.55 7.45
CA GLU A 182 -3.91 -16.17 6.15
C GLU A 182 -5.04 -15.77 5.21
N PHE A 183 -4.69 -15.52 3.95
CA PHE A 183 -5.64 -15.13 2.91
C PHE A 183 -5.75 -16.24 1.86
N ASP A 184 -6.91 -16.34 1.22
CA ASP A 184 -7.30 -17.46 0.34
C ASP A 184 -6.34 -17.75 -0.82
N HIS A 185 -5.53 -16.77 -1.22
CA HIS A 185 -4.49 -16.93 -2.25
C HIS A 185 -3.18 -17.52 -1.69
N GLY A 186 -3.19 -18.06 -0.47
CA GLY A 186 -2.05 -18.73 0.16
C GLY A 186 -0.86 -17.82 0.43
N TYR A 187 -1.05 -16.50 0.53
CA TYR A 187 0.04 -15.58 0.86
C TYR A 187 -0.14 -15.07 2.29
N TYR A 188 0.94 -15.19 3.06
CA TYR A 188 0.99 -15.06 4.52
C TYR A 188 1.61 -13.73 4.97
N GLY A 189 1.77 -12.76 4.07
CA GLY A 189 2.62 -11.60 4.35
C GLY A 189 4.10 -11.98 4.34
N ALA A 190 4.90 -11.35 5.19
CA ALA A 190 6.31 -11.70 5.38
C ALA A 190 6.50 -13.01 6.16
N ARG A 191 5.43 -13.57 6.74
CA ARG A 191 5.47 -14.71 7.65
C ARG A 191 6.06 -15.97 7.04
N GLU A 192 5.79 -16.24 5.76
CA GLU A 192 6.29 -17.44 5.06
C GLU A 192 7.82 -17.45 4.88
N PHE A 193 8.46 -16.30 5.08
CA PHE A 193 9.91 -16.13 5.01
C PHE A 193 10.57 -16.16 6.40
N TRP A 194 9.77 -16.33 7.47
CA TRP A 194 10.24 -16.47 8.83
C TRP A 194 10.33 -17.96 9.21
N ALA A 195 11.53 -18.42 9.57
CA ALA A 195 11.72 -19.73 10.19
C ALA A 195 11.61 -19.62 11.73
N SER A 196 11.58 -20.77 12.42
CA SER A 196 11.57 -20.81 13.89
C SER A 196 12.77 -20.13 14.53
N GLU A 197 13.89 -20.00 13.81
CA GLU A 197 15.16 -19.43 14.28
C GLU A 197 15.40 -18.00 13.75
N GLY A 198 14.38 -17.39 13.12
CA GLY A 198 14.47 -16.06 12.52
C GLY A 198 14.46 -16.11 10.99
N TRP A 199 15.03 -15.08 10.36
CA TRP A 199 15.11 -14.98 8.91
C TRP A 199 16.00 -16.06 8.32
N GLU A 200 15.54 -16.76 7.27
CA GLU A 200 16.42 -17.67 6.54
C GLU A 200 17.43 -16.87 5.70
N PRO A 201 18.75 -16.93 5.99
CA PRO A 201 19.76 -16.09 5.34
C PRO A 201 19.87 -16.31 3.82
N THR A 202 19.38 -17.46 3.34
CA THR A 202 19.48 -17.87 1.93
C THR A 202 18.47 -17.21 1.00
N LYS A 203 17.51 -16.43 1.53
CA LYS A 203 16.31 -16.03 0.78
C LYS A 203 16.31 -14.59 0.21
N THR A 204 17.35 -13.76 0.39
CA THR A 204 17.44 -12.36 -0.14
C THR A 204 16.16 -11.52 0.01
N ASN A 205 15.44 -11.72 1.11
CA ASN A 205 14.08 -11.22 1.27
C ASN A 205 14.00 -10.07 2.32
N GLU A 206 15.13 -9.57 2.83
CA GLU A 206 15.21 -8.56 3.91
C GLU A 206 14.37 -7.29 3.65
N TRP A 207 14.07 -7.02 2.38
CA TRP A 207 13.16 -5.98 1.97
C TRP A 207 11.76 -6.06 2.61
N TYR A 208 11.27 -7.22 3.04
CA TYR A 208 9.97 -7.34 3.75
C TYR A 208 9.94 -6.56 5.08
N CYS A 209 11.10 -6.30 5.68
CA CYS A 209 11.25 -5.63 6.97
C CYS A 209 11.66 -4.15 6.83
N ASN A 210 12.01 -3.69 5.63
CA ASN A 210 12.43 -2.31 5.40
C ASN A 210 11.26 -1.33 5.48
N ASP A 211 11.51 -0.12 5.99
CA ASP A 211 10.50 0.90 6.27
C ASP A 211 9.69 1.24 5.01
N PRO A 212 8.40 0.86 4.97
CA PRO A 212 7.54 1.15 3.83
C PRO A 212 6.98 2.57 3.88
N ILE A 213 7.22 3.34 4.94
CA ILE A 213 6.78 4.72 5.10
C ILE A 213 7.91 5.67 4.70
N ASN A 214 9.09 5.52 5.30
CA ASN A 214 10.25 6.38 5.02
C ASN A 214 11.22 5.69 4.05
N VAL A 215 10.87 5.71 2.76
CA VAL A 215 11.67 5.01 1.74
C VAL A 215 12.93 5.78 1.41
N GLN A 216 14.07 5.29 1.91
CA GLN A 216 15.39 5.80 1.58
C GLN A 216 15.68 5.66 0.08
N HIS A 217 16.43 6.60 -0.50
CA HIS A 217 16.82 6.63 -1.93
C HIS A 217 15.67 6.64 -2.95
N LEU A 218 14.41 6.87 -2.54
CA LEU A 218 13.28 6.93 -3.46
C LEU A 218 13.45 8.02 -4.54
N SER A 219 13.96 9.18 -4.14
CA SER A 219 14.22 10.31 -5.03
C SER A 219 15.26 9.96 -6.11
N GLU A 220 16.36 9.32 -5.72
CA GLU A 220 17.43 8.87 -6.62
C GLU A 220 16.92 7.80 -7.60
N PHE A 221 16.14 6.85 -7.09
CA PHE A 221 15.49 5.82 -7.91
C PHE A 221 14.57 6.44 -8.98
N VAL A 222 13.68 7.36 -8.59
CA VAL A 222 12.76 8.05 -9.51
C VAL A 222 13.54 8.90 -10.54
N SER A 223 14.61 9.56 -10.11
CA SER A 223 15.47 10.34 -11.00
C SER A 223 16.15 9.49 -12.06
N THR A 224 16.63 8.30 -11.66
CA THR A 224 17.27 7.33 -12.56
C THR A 224 16.28 6.85 -13.61
N LEU A 225 15.06 6.49 -13.18
CA LEU A 225 13.99 6.09 -14.10
C LEU A 225 13.58 7.19 -15.08
N LEU A 226 13.67 8.46 -14.67
CA LEU A 226 13.31 9.62 -15.50
C LEU A 226 14.41 10.02 -16.50
N ALA A 227 15.67 9.73 -16.19
CA ALA A 227 16.83 10.06 -17.03
C ALA A 227 17.00 9.12 -18.25
N GLU A 228 16.34 7.96 -18.23
CA GLU A 228 16.39 6.97 -19.31
C GLU A 228 15.55 7.39 -20.53
N LYS A 229 16.05 8.33 -21.34
CA LYS A 229 15.64 8.41 -22.75
C LYS A 229 16.85 8.38 -23.67
N PRO A 230 16.94 7.41 -24.60
CA PRO A 230 17.77 7.58 -25.78
C PRO A 230 17.19 8.74 -26.57
N SER A 231 18.01 9.73 -26.90
CA SER A 231 17.63 10.80 -27.81
C SER A 231 17.26 10.19 -29.16
N THR A 232 15.96 9.94 -29.39
CA THR A 232 15.46 9.67 -30.73
C THR A 232 15.44 10.99 -31.49
N ALA A 233 16.62 11.38 -31.96
CA ALA A 233 16.75 12.25 -33.11
C ALA A 233 16.12 11.52 -34.31
N GLY A 234 14.82 11.73 -34.52
CA GLY A 234 14.13 11.19 -35.69
C GLY A 234 12.66 10.91 -35.46
N HIS A 235 11.82 11.77 -36.07
CA HIS A 235 10.45 11.50 -36.46
C HIS A 235 9.43 11.12 -35.37
N GLU A 236 8.73 12.13 -34.85
CA GLU A 236 7.29 12.03 -34.71
C GLU A 236 6.64 13.22 -35.44
N ASP A 237 6.74 13.18 -36.77
CA ASP A 237 5.70 13.79 -37.60
C ASP A 237 4.44 12.97 -37.36
N TYR A 238 3.62 13.39 -36.38
CA TYR A 238 2.22 13.01 -36.37
C TYR A 238 1.67 13.41 -37.73
N ALA A 239 1.48 12.41 -38.60
CA ALA A 239 0.89 12.56 -39.90
C ALA A 239 -0.46 13.27 -39.71
N ARG A 240 -0.44 14.58 -39.93
CA ARG A 240 -1.61 15.46 -39.92
C ARG A 240 -2.46 15.03 -41.11
N ALA A 241 -3.36 14.08 -40.89
CA ALA A 241 -4.43 13.80 -41.82
C ALA A 241 -5.32 15.05 -41.88
N LYS A 242 -5.06 15.92 -42.84
CA LYS A 242 -5.99 16.98 -43.25
C LYS A 242 -7.22 16.29 -43.84
N THR A 243 -8.18 15.94 -43.00
CA THR A 243 -9.53 15.62 -43.46
C THR A 243 -10.21 16.93 -43.84
N SER A 244 -10.19 17.21 -45.14
CA SER A 244 -11.05 18.19 -45.79
C SER A 244 -12.51 17.82 -45.53
N PHE A 245 -13.16 18.51 -44.60
CA PHE A 245 -14.61 18.44 -44.41
C PHE A 245 -15.29 19.46 -45.32
N GLU A 246 -16.02 18.98 -46.33
CA GLU A 246 -17.05 19.78 -47.01
C GLU A 246 -18.30 19.85 -46.11
N PRO A 247 -18.90 21.04 -45.91
CA PRO A 247 -20.08 21.17 -45.08
C PRO A 247 -21.34 20.91 -45.92
N ASN A 248 -21.91 19.71 -45.80
CA ASN A 248 -23.29 19.49 -46.23
C ASN A 248 -24.25 20.01 -45.14
N LEU A 249 -24.82 21.19 -45.43
CA LEU A 249 -25.89 21.84 -44.68
C LEU A 249 -27.15 20.95 -44.67
N LYS A 250 -27.59 20.49 -43.48
CA LYS A 250 -29.00 20.41 -43.04
C LYS A 250 -29.16 19.66 -41.70
N ALA A 251 -29.05 20.40 -40.59
CA ALA A 251 -29.81 20.28 -39.34
C ALA A 251 -29.26 21.35 -38.37
N PRO A 252 -30.05 21.93 -37.45
CA PRO A 252 -29.52 22.78 -36.39
C PRO A 252 -28.79 21.85 -35.41
N LEU A 253 -27.52 21.54 -35.72
CA LEU A 253 -26.65 20.78 -34.85
C LEU A 253 -26.43 21.64 -33.61
N ARG A 254 -26.94 21.19 -32.46
CA ARG A 254 -26.40 21.64 -31.18
C ARG A 254 -24.88 21.49 -31.30
N PRO A 255 -24.08 22.52 -30.98
CA PRO A 255 -22.63 22.42 -31.09
C PRO A 255 -22.18 21.20 -30.29
N SER A 256 -21.68 20.19 -31.01
CA SER A 256 -21.14 18.98 -30.38
C SER A 256 -19.89 19.39 -29.63
N LEU A 257 -19.63 18.76 -28.48
CA LEU A 257 -18.39 18.95 -27.74
C LEU A 257 -17.17 18.70 -28.65
N ASP A 258 -17.28 17.76 -29.59
CA ASP A 258 -16.24 17.47 -30.60
C ASP A 258 -15.89 18.66 -31.52
N SER A 259 -16.81 19.62 -31.67
CA SER A 259 -16.65 20.78 -32.55
C SER A 259 -16.00 21.99 -31.87
N LEU A 260 -15.72 21.89 -30.56
CA LEU A 260 -15.05 22.97 -29.84
C LEU A 260 -13.58 23.10 -30.28
N PRO A 261 -13.03 24.33 -30.30
CA PRO A 261 -11.60 24.55 -30.49
C PRO A 261 -10.79 23.78 -29.44
N ARG A 262 -9.59 23.36 -29.84
CA ARG A 262 -8.70 22.57 -29.00
C ARG A 262 -8.41 23.27 -27.67
N GLU A 263 -8.23 24.58 -27.68
CA GLU A 263 -7.92 25.39 -26.50
C GLU A 263 -9.03 25.31 -25.46
N ILE A 264 -10.29 25.23 -25.90
CA ILE A 264 -11.45 25.08 -25.02
C ILE A 264 -11.52 23.65 -24.47
N LEU A 265 -11.23 22.64 -25.31
CA LEU A 265 -11.18 21.25 -24.86
C LEU A 265 -10.05 20.99 -23.88
N ASP A 266 -8.88 21.60 -24.08
CA ASP A 266 -7.74 21.53 -23.17
C ASP A 266 -8.09 22.22 -21.83
N LEU A 267 -8.78 23.36 -21.86
CA LEU A 267 -9.28 24.03 -20.67
C LEU A 267 -10.29 23.15 -19.93
N VAL A 268 -11.27 22.57 -20.62
CA VAL A 268 -12.23 21.63 -20.01
C VAL A 268 -11.51 20.44 -19.38
N ALA A 269 -10.60 19.79 -20.13
CA ALA A 269 -9.81 18.66 -19.64
C ALA A 269 -8.92 19.04 -18.44
N SER A 270 -8.50 20.31 -18.31
CA SER A 270 -7.72 20.78 -17.16
C SER A 270 -8.52 20.83 -15.85
N PHE A 271 -9.86 20.94 -15.93
CA PHE A 271 -10.77 20.92 -14.77
C PHE A 271 -11.38 19.53 -14.50
N LEU A 272 -11.22 18.58 -15.41
CA LEU A 272 -11.76 17.24 -15.25
C LEU A 272 -10.81 16.36 -14.45
N PRO A 273 -11.35 15.50 -13.53
CA PRO A 273 -10.58 14.40 -12.97
C PRO A 273 -10.03 13.50 -14.06
N THR A 274 -8.91 12.86 -13.80
CA THR A 274 -8.19 11.97 -14.73
C THR A 274 -9.08 10.95 -15.42
N GLN A 275 -9.91 10.27 -14.64
CA GLN A 275 -10.82 9.26 -15.19
C GLN A 275 -11.82 9.88 -16.17
N SER A 276 -12.33 11.06 -15.86
CA SER A 276 -13.25 11.81 -16.73
C SER A 276 -12.54 12.27 -17.99
N THR A 277 -11.29 12.73 -17.92
CA THR A 277 -10.48 13.08 -19.09
C THR A 277 -10.20 11.88 -19.98
N LEU A 278 -9.85 10.73 -19.41
CA LEU A 278 -9.64 9.49 -20.17
C LEU A 278 -10.95 8.97 -20.78
N ARG A 279 -12.06 9.00 -20.04
CA ARG A 279 -13.39 8.63 -20.54
C ARG A 279 -13.83 9.54 -21.67
N LEU A 280 -13.62 10.85 -21.53
CA LEU A 280 -13.95 11.84 -22.54
C LEU A 280 -13.19 11.59 -23.85
N ARG A 281 -11.92 11.20 -23.77
CA ARG A 281 -11.13 10.82 -24.95
C ARG A 281 -11.70 9.62 -25.69
N VAL A 282 -12.17 8.60 -24.97
CA VAL A 282 -12.69 7.38 -25.62
C VAL A 282 -14.10 7.55 -26.17
N CYS A 283 -14.78 8.66 -25.89
CA CYS A 283 -16.11 8.95 -26.44
C CYS A 283 -16.09 9.21 -27.96
N SER A 284 -14.99 9.74 -28.52
CA SER A 284 -14.89 9.98 -29.97
C SER A 284 -13.44 10.02 -30.46
N LYS A 285 -13.22 9.66 -31.73
CA LYS A 285 -11.88 9.77 -32.37
C LYS A 285 -11.36 11.21 -32.39
N THR A 286 -12.28 12.18 -32.51
CA THR A 286 -11.95 13.62 -32.53
C THR A 286 -11.46 14.06 -31.15
N LEU A 287 -12.19 13.76 -30.07
CA LEU A 287 -11.77 14.08 -28.70
C LEU A 287 -10.45 13.40 -28.32
N MET A 288 -10.27 12.15 -28.75
CA MET A 288 -8.99 11.44 -28.59
C MET A 288 -7.81 12.19 -29.23
N SER A 289 -8.02 12.82 -30.39
CA SER A 289 -6.98 13.62 -31.06
C SER A 289 -6.81 15.03 -30.51
N HIS A 290 -7.87 15.64 -29.99
CA HIS A 290 -7.86 17.04 -29.55
C HIS A 290 -7.36 17.18 -28.11
N ILE A 291 -7.84 16.33 -27.21
CA ILE A 291 -7.31 16.25 -25.85
C ILE A 291 -5.98 15.51 -26.00
N ALA A 292 -4.85 16.09 -25.63
CA ALA A 292 -3.54 15.42 -25.66
C ALA A 292 -3.16 14.92 -24.26
N LEU A 293 -2.59 13.72 -24.13
CA LEU A 293 -1.94 13.26 -22.89
C LEU A 293 -0.47 13.61 -23.00
N ASP A 294 -0.16 14.89 -22.85
CA ASP A 294 1.22 15.36 -22.93
C ASP A 294 2.03 15.00 -21.67
N GLN A 295 3.31 15.33 -21.70
CA GLN A 295 4.21 15.09 -20.56
C GLN A 295 3.76 15.84 -19.30
N GLN A 296 3.12 17.00 -19.45
CA GLN A 296 2.57 17.76 -18.33
C GLN A 296 1.33 17.09 -17.73
N PHE A 297 0.48 16.46 -18.53
CA PHE A 297 -0.61 15.62 -18.06
C PHE A 297 -0.06 14.51 -17.18
N TRP A 298 0.86 13.68 -17.68
CA TRP A 298 1.43 12.55 -16.92
C TRP A 298 2.16 12.97 -15.65
N ARG A 299 2.90 14.08 -15.71
CA ARG A 299 3.52 14.69 -14.53
C ARG A 299 2.50 15.05 -13.46
N ARG A 300 1.43 15.77 -13.84
CA ARG A 300 0.33 16.10 -12.89
C ARG A 300 -0.29 14.84 -12.31
N GLN A 301 -0.56 13.84 -13.16
CA GLN A 301 -1.14 12.58 -12.73
C GLN A 301 -0.31 11.84 -11.67
N LEU A 302 1.01 11.86 -11.82
CA LEU A 302 1.93 11.27 -10.86
C LEU A 302 1.91 12.03 -9.53
N LEU A 303 2.06 13.36 -9.58
CA LEU A 303 2.11 14.22 -8.39
C LEU A 303 0.79 14.27 -7.62
N ASP A 304 -0.35 14.18 -8.32
CA ASP A 304 -1.68 14.10 -7.72
C ASP A 304 -1.96 12.72 -7.07
N GLY A 305 -1.06 11.75 -7.28
CA GLY A 305 -1.16 10.39 -6.77
C GLY A 305 -2.24 9.54 -7.46
N CYS A 306 -2.67 9.92 -8.67
CA CYS A 306 -3.76 9.24 -9.38
C CYS A 306 -3.30 7.92 -10.01
N VAL A 307 -2.09 7.89 -10.58
CA VAL A 307 -1.58 6.77 -11.40
C VAL A 307 -0.65 5.82 -10.64
N ALA A 308 0.13 6.33 -9.70
CA ALA A 308 1.00 5.55 -8.83
C ALA A 308 0.75 5.95 -7.36
N PRO A 309 -0.44 5.64 -6.80
CA PRO A 309 -0.87 6.14 -5.50
C PRO A 309 -0.02 5.65 -4.32
N HIS A 310 0.73 4.58 -4.51
CA HIS A 310 1.68 4.03 -3.54
C HIS A 310 2.99 4.85 -3.46
N ILE A 311 3.14 5.90 -4.25
CA ILE A 311 4.30 6.80 -4.23
C ILE A 311 3.80 8.22 -3.92
N TRP A 312 3.26 8.39 -2.72
CA TRP A 312 2.60 9.63 -2.28
C TRP A 312 3.59 10.72 -1.80
N ASP A 313 4.85 10.38 -1.61
CA ASP A 313 5.93 11.20 -1.07
C ASP A 313 6.76 11.92 -2.17
N LEU A 314 6.23 11.99 -3.39
CA LEU A 314 6.80 12.75 -4.50
C LEU A 314 6.41 14.23 -4.42
N SER A 315 6.81 14.94 -3.36
CA SER A 315 6.43 16.34 -3.19
C SER A 315 7.27 17.33 -4.00
N ASP A 316 8.45 16.93 -4.51
CA ASP A 316 9.36 17.84 -5.22
C ASP A 316 10.21 17.15 -6.30
N VAL A 317 9.55 16.52 -7.27
CA VAL A 317 10.27 15.90 -8.40
C VAL A 317 11.01 16.94 -9.25
N ASP A 318 10.62 18.21 -9.16
CA ASP A 318 11.26 19.33 -9.86
C ASP A 318 12.62 19.71 -9.28
N ARG A 319 12.90 19.43 -8.00
CA ARG A 319 14.27 19.52 -7.48
C ARG A 319 15.18 18.48 -8.11
N TYR A 320 14.65 17.32 -8.47
CA TYR A 320 15.46 16.22 -8.99
C TYR A 320 15.86 16.40 -10.46
N SER A 321 15.16 17.25 -11.21
CA SER A 321 15.61 17.67 -12.55
C SER A 321 16.74 18.71 -12.53
N LYS A 322 17.12 19.24 -11.35
CA LYS A 322 18.27 20.15 -11.17
C LYS A 322 19.61 19.42 -11.01
N SER A 323 19.79 18.32 -11.73
CA SER A 323 21.13 17.83 -12.07
C SER A 323 21.84 18.91 -12.88
N LEU A 324 22.83 19.56 -12.26
CA LEU A 324 24.06 20.23 -12.76
C LEU A 324 24.19 20.58 -14.27
N VAL A 325 23.14 21.00 -14.94
CA VAL A 325 23.21 21.61 -16.26
C VAL A 325 22.88 23.08 -16.08
N THR A 326 23.91 23.88 -16.28
CA THR A 326 23.91 25.34 -16.39
C THR A 326 22.57 25.93 -16.78
N ALA A 327 22.12 26.88 -15.97
CA ALA A 327 20.95 27.71 -16.17
C ALA A 327 20.98 28.41 -17.55
N ALA A 328 20.40 27.77 -18.57
CA ALA A 328 19.92 28.37 -19.81
C ALA A 328 19.37 27.26 -20.72
N ASP A 329 18.14 26.82 -20.49
CA ASP A 329 17.13 26.49 -21.53
C ASP A 329 16.11 25.45 -21.02
N LYS A 330 14.83 25.83 -21.04
CA LYS A 330 13.67 25.03 -21.52
C LYS A 330 13.64 23.49 -21.31
N THR A 331 14.13 22.95 -20.20
CA THR A 331 14.13 21.49 -19.94
C THR A 331 12.79 20.88 -19.53
N LEU A 332 11.74 21.68 -19.30
CA LEU A 332 10.40 21.17 -18.98
C LEU A 332 9.82 20.24 -20.07
N GLY A 333 10.38 20.23 -21.29
CA GLY A 333 10.00 19.35 -22.40
C GLY A 333 10.85 18.11 -22.62
N HIS A 334 11.88 17.81 -21.80
CA HIS A 334 12.84 16.72 -22.08
C HIS A 334 12.66 15.44 -21.26
N HIS A 335 11.80 15.43 -20.25
CA HIS A 335 11.60 14.25 -19.41
C HIS A 335 10.42 13.40 -19.92
N ASP A 336 10.60 12.08 -19.94
CA ASP A 336 9.56 11.12 -20.30
C ASP A 336 8.73 10.70 -19.06
N TRP A 337 7.86 11.61 -18.63
CA TRP A 337 6.91 11.39 -17.55
C TRP A 337 5.91 10.27 -17.85
N GLU A 338 5.52 10.09 -19.11
CA GLU A 338 4.67 8.95 -19.49
C GLU A 338 5.39 7.62 -19.22
N GLY A 339 6.63 7.50 -19.68
CA GLY A 339 7.47 6.33 -19.42
C GLY A 339 7.67 6.07 -17.94
N LEU A 340 7.96 7.12 -17.15
CA LEU A 340 8.09 7.03 -15.70
C LEU A 340 6.80 6.52 -15.05
N VAL A 341 5.66 7.14 -15.35
CA VAL A 341 4.35 6.73 -14.81
C VAL A 341 4.06 5.27 -15.15
N ARG A 342 4.34 4.84 -16.38
CA ARG A 342 4.08 3.46 -16.82
C ARG A 342 4.90 2.46 -16.01
N LYS A 343 6.17 2.75 -15.73
CA LYS A 343 7.05 1.91 -14.89
C LYS A 343 6.56 1.89 -13.45
N LEU A 344 6.30 3.07 -12.85
CA LEU A 344 5.89 3.19 -11.45
C LEU A 344 4.49 2.62 -11.17
N ALA A 345 3.54 2.73 -12.11
CA ALA A 345 2.19 2.18 -11.94
C ALA A 345 2.19 0.64 -11.84
N GLN A 346 3.23 -0.03 -12.34
CA GLN A 346 3.35 -1.49 -12.39
C GLN A 346 3.97 -2.04 -11.10
N ARG A 347 3.23 -1.95 -9.99
CA ARG A 347 3.67 -2.43 -8.65
C ARG A 347 4.27 -3.84 -8.66
N ASP A 348 3.67 -4.76 -9.42
CA ASP A 348 4.13 -6.15 -9.47
C ASP A 348 5.56 -6.28 -10.05
N ARG A 349 5.96 -5.36 -10.93
CA ARG A 349 7.34 -5.31 -11.45
C ARG A 349 8.32 -4.79 -10.41
N ILE A 350 7.90 -3.81 -9.61
CA ILE A 350 8.69 -3.32 -8.46
C ILE A 350 8.86 -4.45 -7.43
N ILE A 351 7.78 -5.18 -7.11
CA ILE A 351 7.82 -6.30 -6.16
C ILE A 351 8.69 -7.46 -6.65
N LYS A 352 8.72 -7.73 -7.96
CA LYS A 352 9.48 -8.85 -8.56
C LYS A 352 10.89 -8.49 -8.99
N GLU A 353 11.31 -7.23 -8.83
CA GLU A 353 12.60 -6.73 -9.34
C GLU A 353 12.78 -7.04 -10.84
N ASP A 354 11.88 -6.50 -11.66
CA ASP A 354 11.98 -6.64 -13.12
C ASP A 354 13.32 -6.07 -13.64
N GLU A 355 14.08 -6.88 -14.38
CA GLU A 355 15.40 -6.53 -14.94
C GLU A 355 15.38 -5.30 -15.87
N SER A 356 14.19 -4.89 -16.36
CA SER A 356 14.02 -3.67 -17.16
C SER A 356 14.06 -2.37 -16.35
N MET A 357 14.22 -2.45 -15.03
CA MET A 357 14.34 -1.30 -14.15
C MET A 357 15.61 -1.42 -13.28
N PRO A 358 16.21 -0.29 -12.86
CA PRO A 358 17.16 -0.31 -11.75
C PRO A 358 16.54 -0.99 -10.52
N PRO A 359 17.37 -1.60 -9.65
CA PRO A 359 16.87 -2.26 -8.45
C PRO A 359 16.09 -1.25 -7.58
N PRO A 360 14.82 -1.56 -7.24
CA PRO A 360 14.00 -0.65 -6.44
C PRO A 360 14.51 -0.60 -4.99
N PRO A 361 14.41 0.55 -4.31
CA PRO A 361 14.69 0.63 -2.88
C PRO A 361 13.83 -0.40 -2.12
N TRP A 362 14.43 -1.09 -1.17
CA TRP A 362 13.77 -2.15 -0.40
C TRP A 362 12.49 -1.66 0.31
N GLY A 363 12.51 -0.46 0.88
CA GLY A 363 11.32 0.16 1.47
C GLY A 363 10.19 0.37 0.44
N LEU A 364 10.51 0.77 -0.80
CA LEU A 364 9.51 0.93 -1.87
C LEU A 364 8.90 -0.43 -2.24
N ARG A 365 9.75 -1.45 -2.35
CA ARG A 365 9.34 -2.83 -2.63
C ARG A 365 8.37 -3.32 -1.55
N ASN A 366 8.69 -3.08 -0.28
CA ASN A 366 7.82 -3.42 0.85
C ASN A 366 6.51 -2.65 0.83
N ARG A 367 6.56 -1.35 0.56
CA ARG A 367 5.39 -0.48 0.44
C ARG A 367 4.44 -0.97 -0.65
N CYS A 368 4.94 -1.28 -1.83
CA CYS A 368 4.15 -1.83 -2.94
C CYS A 368 3.41 -3.11 -2.55
N ARG A 369 4.11 -4.00 -1.84
CA ARG A 369 3.55 -5.25 -1.33
C ARG A 369 2.45 -5.00 -0.31
N ILE A 370 2.71 -4.21 0.74
CA ILE A 370 1.73 -3.91 1.78
C ILE A 370 0.51 -3.18 1.18
N TRP A 371 0.74 -2.27 0.23
CA TRP A 371 -0.32 -1.61 -0.52
C TRP A 371 -1.20 -2.61 -1.26
N ALA A 372 -0.62 -3.63 -1.91
CA ALA A 372 -1.39 -4.66 -2.61
C ALA A 372 -2.30 -5.45 -1.64
N LEU A 373 -1.80 -5.77 -0.45
CA LEU A 373 -2.57 -6.44 0.61
C LEU A 373 -3.68 -5.55 1.16
N ALA A 374 -3.36 -4.30 1.49
CA ALA A 374 -4.31 -3.29 1.92
C ALA A 374 -5.42 -3.07 0.88
N THR A 375 -5.06 -3.01 -0.41
CA THR A 375 -6.05 -2.88 -1.49
C THR A 375 -7.01 -4.07 -1.52
N ARG A 376 -6.53 -5.30 -1.26
CA ARG A 376 -7.37 -6.50 -1.20
C ARG A 376 -8.31 -6.45 0.00
N LEU A 377 -7.81 -6.13 1.18
CA LEU A 377 -8.62 -5.97 2.40
C LEU A 377 -9.78 -4.99 2.20
N VAL A 378 -9.50 -3.85 1.58
CA VAL A 378 -10.51 -2.84 1.26
C VAL A 378 -11.49 -3.30 0.17
N THR A 379 -11.08 -4.21 -0.73
CA THR A 379 -11.99 -4.73 -1.77
C THR A 379 -12.89 -5.83 -1.25
N TYR A 380 -12.39 -6.69 -0.35
CA TYR A 380 -13.17 -7.73 0.31
C TYR A 380 -14.30 -7.16 1.17
N SER A 381 -14.18 -5.91 1.63
CA SER A 381 -15.25 -5.26 2.38
C SER A 381 -16.40 -4.70 1.51
N ASP A 382 -16.20 -4.60 0.19
CA ASP A 382 -17.22 -4.12 -0.75
C ASP A 382 -18.15 -5.24 -1.25
N SER A 383 -17.76 -6.51 -1.03
CA SER A 383 -18.51 -7.73 -1.40
C SER A 383 -19.30 -8.28 -0.23
#